data_AF-H0EYF0-F1
#
_entry.id   AF-H0EYF0-F1
#
_cell.length_a   1.000
_cell.length_b   1.000
_cell.length_c   1.000
_cell.angle_alpha   90.00
_cell.angle_beta   90.00
_cell.angle_gamma   90.00
#
_symmetry.space_group_name_H-M   'P 1'
#
loop_
_entity.id
_entity.type
_entity.pdbx_description
1 polymer ?
#
loop_
_entity_poly.entity_id
_entity_poly.type
_entity_poly.pdbx_seq_one_letter_code
_entity_poly.pdbx_strand_id
1 'polypeptide(L)'
;MESGQVKTGVDAEDTFVKMLQEILRLTSSCAYGIAGKYPDVPALIRGFEQHGPGMLEDLRKVANRNGAVTDKRIGPSISRRVYSIFMGRDPGSTDV
;
A
#
# COMPACT_ATOMS: atom_id res chain seq x y z
N MET A 1 21.60 -8.03 13.10
CA MET A 1 20.40 -7.76 12.29
C MET A 1 19.60 -9.04 12.27
N GLU A 2 18.48 -9.08 12.99
CA GLU A 2 17.56 -10.22 12.91
C GLU A 2 16.84 -10.10 11.57
N SER A 3 17.31 -10.85 10.57
CA SER A 3 16.63 -10.95 9.28
C SER A 3 15.34 -11.72 9.52
N GLY A 4 14.29 -11.02 9.92
CA GLY A 4 12.95 -11.57 9.98
C GLY A 4 12.63 -12.28 8.66
N GLN A 5 11.98 -13.44 8.75
CA GLN A 5 11.59 -14.20 7.57
C GLN A 5 10.58 -13.37 6.76
N VAL A 6 11.07 -12.74 5.68
CA VAL A 6 10.21 -12.03 4.72
C VAL A 6 9.19 -13.02 4.19
N LYS A 7 7.91 -12.67 4.25
CA LYS A 7 6.84 -13.53 3.74
C LYS A 7 6.95 -13.60 2.21
N THR A 8 7.29 -14.77 1.68
CA THR A 8 7.30 -15.02 0.24
C THR A 8 5.87 -15.05 -0.30
N GLY A 9 5.61 -14.36 -1.40
CA GLY A 9 4.34 -14.42 -2.12
C GLY A 9 4.17 -15.73 -2.90
N VAL A 10 2.94 -16.19 -3.06
CA VAL A 10 2.62 -17.37 -3.90
C VAL A 10 2.43 -17.02 -5.37
N ASP A 11 2.17 -15.75 -5.66
CA ASP A 11 2.04 -15.17 -7.01
C ASP A 11 2.44 -13.67 -6.97
N ALA A 12 2.37 -12.99 -8.12
CA ALA A 12 2.76 -11.58 -8.22
C ALA A 12 1.86 -10.65 -7.41
N GLU A 13 0.54 -10.90 -7.40
CA GLU A 13 -0.45 -10.10 -6.66
C GLU A 13 -0.23 -10.24 -5.14
N ASP A 14 -0.08 -11.47 -4.66
CA ASP A 14 0.17 -11.79 -3.26
C ASP A 14 1.55 -11.28 -2.81
N THR A 15 2.56 -11.32 -3.69
CA THR A 15 3.86 -10.68 -3.44
C THR A 15 3.70 -9.18 -3.26
N PHE A 16 2.95 -8.53 -4.15
CA PHE A 16 2.70 -7.09 -4.07
C PHE A 16 1.92 -6.71 -2.80
N VAL A 17 0.88 -7.48 -2.44
CA VAL A 17 0.13 -7.30 -1.20
C VAL A 17 1.03 -7.45 0.04
N LYS A 18 1.91 -8.46 0.07
CA LYS A 18 2.87 -8.66 1.17
C LYS A 18 3.87 -7.53 1.27
N MET A 19 4.40 -7.04 0.14
CA MET A 19 5.28 -5.88 0.10
C MET A 19 4.61 -4.63 0.70
N LEU A 20 3.33 -4.38 0.38
CA LEU A 20 2.57 -3.29 0.98
C LEU A 20 2.41 -3.47 2.50
N GLN A 21 2.23 -4.69 2.99
CA GLN A 21 2.05 -4.97 4.42
C GLN A 21 3.33 -4.74 5.25
N GLU A 22 4.51 -4.72 4.63
CA GLU A 22 5.76 -4.35 5.30
C GLU A 22 5.84 -2.83 5.58
N ILE A 23 4.95 -2.02 4.99
CA ILE A 23 4.85 -0.60 5.29
C ILE A 23 4.26 -0.42 6.69
N LEU A 24 5.00 0.29 7.55
CA LEU A 24 4.61 0.56 8.93
C LEU A 24 3.17 1.11 9.01
N ARG A 25 2.33 0.48 9.84
CA ARG A 25 0.89 0.78 10.06
C ARG A 25 -0.05 0.49 8.87
N LEU A 26 0.44 -0.08 7.77
CA LEU A 26 -0.41 -0.49 6.66
C LEU A 26 -1.02 -1.87 6.95
N THR A 27 -2.31 -1.90 7.29
CA THR A 27 -3.02 -3.16 7.58
C THR A 27 -3.28 -3.97 6.30
N SER A 28 -3.44 -5.29 6.41
CA SER A 28 -3.83 -6.15 5.27
C SER A 28 -5.08 -5.63 4.55
N SER A 29 -6.03 -5.05 5.27
CA SER A 29 -7.25 -4.49 4.65
C SER A 29 -7.00 -3.25 3.76
N CYS A 30 -5.99 -2.45 4.11
CA CYS A 30 -5.52 -1.37 3.25
C CYS A 30 -4.78 -1.94 2.04
N ALA A 31 -3.92 -2.94 2.24
CA ALA A 31 -3.14 -3.57 1.17
C ALA A 31 -4.04 -4.17 0.10
N TYR A 32 -5.08 -4.93 0.49
CA TYR A 32 -6.06 -5.48 -0.46
C TYR A 32 -6.81 -4.37 -1.21
N GLY A 33 -7.18 -3.29 -0.53
CA GLY A 33 -7.83 -2.15 -1.18
C GLY A 33 -6.95 -1.48 -2.23
N ILE A 34 -5.66 -1.26 -1.90
CA ILE A 34 -4.67 -0.69 -2.83
C ILE A 34 -4.46 -1.62 -4.01
N ALA A 35 -4.15 -2.91 -3.76
CA ALA A 35 -3.91 -3.90 -4.82
C ALA A 35 -5.12 -4.12 -5.72
N GLY A 36 -6.35 -4.01 -5.18
CA GLY A 36 -7.56 -4.08 -5.99
C GLY A 36 -7.75 -2.91 -6.96
N LYS A 37 -7.19 -1.73 -6.67
CA LYS A 37 -7.27 -0.54 -7.55
C LYS A 37 -6.01 -0.36 -8.41
N TYR A 38 -4.85 -0.70 -7.87
CA TYR A 38 -3.54 -0.58 -8.50
C TYR A 38 -2.85 -1.96 -8.38
N PRO A 39 -2.95 -2.82 -9.41
CA PRO A 39 -2.59 -4.24 -9.28
C PRO A 39 -1.08 -4.50 -9.13
N ASP A 40 -0.25 -3.50 -9.41
CA ASP A 40 1.21 -3.61 -9.37
C ASP A 40 1.88 -2.27 -9.00
N VAL A 41 3.19 -2.32 -8.76
CA VAL A 41 4.00 -1.14 -8.42
C VAL A 41 3.93 -0.06 -9.51
N PRO A 42 4.12 -0.37 -10.82
CA PRO A 42 4.01 0.65 -11.87
C PRO A 42 2.65 1.36 -11.91
N ALA A 43 1.53 0.65 -11.71
CA ALA A 43 0.20 1.24 -11.64
C ALA A 43 0.06 2.18 -10.45
N LEU A 44 0.60 1.78 -9.28
CA LEU A 44 0.58 2.60 -8.07
C LEU A 44 1.38 3.90 -8.26
N ILE A 45 2.60 3.80 -8.83
CA ILE A 45 3.47 4.96 -9.11
C ILE A 45 2.79 5.91 -10.09
N ARG A 46 2.30 5.41 -11.24
CA ARG A 46 1.59 6.24 -12.23
C ARG A 46 0.39 6.95 -11.62
N GLY A 47 -0.34 6.28 -10.74
CA GLY A 47 -1.43 6.90 -9.99
C GLY A 47 -0.93 8.07 -9.14
N PHE A 48 0.13 7.88 -8.36
CA PHE A 48 0.69 8.93 -7.52
C PHE A 48 1.24 10.11 -8.32
N GLU A 49 1.85 9.86 -9.48
CA GLU A 49 2.30 10.92 -10.39
C GLU A 49 1.13 11.80 -10.88
N GLN A 50 -0.05 11.20 -11.09
CA GLN A 50 -1.23 11.90 -11.60
C GLN A 50 -2.04 12.62 -10.51
N HIS A 51 -2.13 12.04 -9.31
CA HIS A 51 -3.08 12.46 -8.28
C HIS A 51 -2.42 12.91 -6.97
N GLY A 52 -1.11 12.73 -6.84
CA GLY A 52 -0.33 13.19 -5.68
C GLY A 52 -0.60 12.40 -4.39
N PRO A 53 -0.16 12.94 -3.24
CA PRO A 53 -0.10 12.21 -1.96
C PRO A 53 -1.46 11.87 -1.34
N GLY A 54 -2.54 12.52 -1.78
CA GLY A 54 -3.92 12.24 -1.33
C GLY A 54 -4.61 11.10 -2.07
N MET A 55 -3.99 10.53 -3.12
CA MET A 55 -4.64 9.58 -4.03
C MET A 55 -5.39 8.41 -3.36
N LEU A 56 -4.87 7.90 -2.24
CA LEU A 56 -5.41 6.72 -1.57
C LEU A 56 -6.39 7.07 -0.44
N GLU A 57 -6.55 8.34 -0.05
CA GLU A 57 -7.25 8.71 1.19
C GLU A 57 -8.71 8.26 1.22
N ASP A 58 -9.37 8.30 0.06
CA ASP A 58 -10.77 7.92 -0.12
C ASP A 58 -10.98 6.49 -0.57
N LEU A 59 -9.90 5.74 -0.79
CA LEU A 59 -9.99 4.35 -1.19
C LEU A 59 -10.60 3.51 -0.06
N ARG A 60 -11.61 2.70 -0.38
CA ARG A 60 -12.24 1.79 0.57
C ARG A 60 -11.27 0.67 0.95
N LYS A 61 -11.24 0.32 2.23
CA LYS A 61 -10.54 -0.87 2.70
C LYS A 61 -11.33 -2.12 2.32
N VAL A 62 -10.61 -3.18 2.03
CA VAL A 62 -11.18 -4.48 1.68
C VAL A 62 -10.82 -5.46 2.79
N ALA A 63 -11.81 -6.11 3.40
CA ALA A 63 -11.66 -6.98 4.56
C ALA A 63 -10.78 -8.22 4.29
N ASN A 64 -10.75 -8.72 3.06
CA ASN A 64 -10.00 -9.90 2.68
C ASN A 64 -9.65 -9.93 1.17
N ARG A 65 -8.83 -10.89 0.75
CA ARG A 65 -8.42 -11.07 -0.65
C ARG A 65 -9.61 -11.26 -1.62
N ASN A 66 -10.75 -11.74 -1.13
CA ASN A 66 -11.93 -12.01 -1.95
C ASN A 66 -12.76 -10.76 -2.27
N GLY A 67 -12.28 -9.56 -1.91
CA GLY A 67 -12.92 -8.30 -2.31
C GLY A 67 -14.07 -7.85 -1.41
N ALA A 68 -14.27 -8.46 -0.24
CA ALA A 68 -15.29 -8.01 0.71
C ALA A 68 -14.98 -6.59 1.19
N VAL A 69 -15.75 -5.60 0.74
CA VAL A 69 -15.50 -4.18 1.09
C VAL A 69 -15.94 -3.86 2.51
N THR A 70 -15.25 -2.92 3.16
CA THR A 70 -15.68 -2.32 4.43
C THR A 70 -16.15 -0.88 4.20
N ASP A 71 -16.90 -0.32 5.16
CA ASP A 71 -17.28 1.10 5.12
C ASP A 71 -16.13 2.05 5.48
N LYS A 72 -14.95 1.52 5.84
CA LYS A 72 -13.79 2.34 6.25
C LYS A 72 -12.91 2.68 5.05
N ARG A 73 -12.45 3.93 5.00
CA ARG A 73 -11.48 4.44 4.03
C ARG A 73 -10.05 4.38 4.56
N ILE A 74 -9.05 4.30 3.68
CA ILE A 74 -7.61 4.24 4.04
C ILE A 74 -7.19 5.47 4.86
N GLY A 75 -7.64 6.66 4.47
CA GLY A 75 -7.37 7.91 5.15
C GLY A 75 -6.03 8.57 4.77
N PRO A 76 -5.88 9.87 5.07
CA PRO A 76 -4.81 10.70 4.55
C PRO A 76 -3.42 10.31 5.06
N SER A 77 -3.29 9.90 6.33
CA SER A 77 -1.99 9.53 6.92
C SER A 77 -1.37 8.31 6.25
N ILE A 78 -2.18 7.30 5.92
CA ILE A 78 -1.67 6.13 5.20
C ILE A 78 -1.39 6.49 3.74
N SER A 79 -2.24 7.31 3.10
CA SER A 79 -2.00 7.78 1.73
C SER A 79 -0.66 8.49 1.57
N ARG A 80 -0.37 9.48 2.45
CA ARG A 80 0.91 10.21 2.45
C ARG A 80 2.09 9.30 2.72
N ARG A 81 1.99 8.40 3.69
CA ARG A 81 3.05 7.44 4.01
C ARG A 81 3.42 6.57 2.82
N VAL A 82 2.42 5.99 2.15
CA VAL A 82 2.66 5.16 0.97
C VAL A 82 3.28 6.02 -0.15
N TYR A 83 2.75 7.23 -0.38
CA TYR A 83 3.34 8.16 -1.34
C TYR A 83 4.82 8.43 -1.05
N SER A 84 5.19 8.78 0.18
CA SER A 84 6.57 9.09 0.55
C SER A 84 7.52 7.90 0.34
N ILE A 85 7.07 6.67 0.58
CA ILE A 85 7.89 5.46 0.38
C ILE A 85 8.14 5.19 -1.12
N PHE A 86 7.13 5.34 -1.97
CA PHE A 86 7.28 5.02 -3.40
C PHE A 86 7.83 6.18 -4.23
N MET A 87 7.64 7.42 -3.80
CA MET A 87 8.03 8.62 -4.54
C MET A 87 9.25 9.32 -3.93
N GLY A 88 9.60 9.00 -2.69
CA GLY A 88 10.76 9.56 -1.99
C GLY A 88 12.09 9.07 -2.58
N ARG A 89 13.11 9.93 -2.49
CA ARG A 89 14.49 9.61 -2.91
C ARG A 89 15.44 9.41 -1.73
N ASP A 90 14.99 9.73 -0.52
CA ASP A 90 15.77 9.59 0.70
C ASP A 90 15.37 8.30 1.44
N PRO A 91 16.24 7.27 1.49
CA PRO A 91 15.95 6.01 2.16
C PRO A 91 15.89 6.14 3.70
N GLY A 92 16.38 7.24 4.27
CA GLY A 92 16.34 7.52 5.71
C GLY A 92 15.14 8.36 6.16
N SER A 93 14.28 8.80 5.22
CA SER A 93 13.16 9.67 5.54
C SER A 93 12.13 8.96 6.42
N THR A 94 11.74 9.62 7.51
CA THR A 94 10.68 9.17 8.43
C THR A 94 9.40 10.00 8.30
N ASP A 95 9.30 10.81 7.25
CA ASP A 95 8.23 11.78 7.05
C ASP A 95 6.83 11.11 7.01
N VAL A 96 5.83 11.75 7.64
CA VAL A 96 4.48 11.19 7.83
C VAL A 96 3.38 12.16 7.42
#